data_AF-A0A962R2N0-F1
#
_entry.id   AF-A0A962R2N0-F1
#
_cell.length_a   1.000
_cell.length_b   1.000
_cell.length_c   1.000
_cell.angle_alpha   90.00
_cell.angle_beta   90.00
_cell.angle_gamma   90.00
#
_symmetry.space_group_name_H-M   'P 1'
#
loop_
_entity.id
_entity.type
_entity.pdbx_description
1 polymer ?
#
loop_
_entity_poly.entity_id
_entity_poly.type
_entity_poly.pdbx_seq_one_letter_code
_entity_poly.pdbx_strand_id
1 'polypeptide(L)' 'SASTDGQLVIVGAVGTVLHSGDGGDSFAMHTLPERLSLSAGLQRGGQLVLAGQGGVRRMALSGDGND' A
#
# COMPACT_ATOMS: atom_id res chain seq x y z
N SER A 1 -5.56 5.10 2.14
CA SER A 1 -6.96 5.03 2.63
C SER A 1 -6.98 4.35 3.99
N ALA A 2 -7.81 4.78 4.93
CA ALA A 2 -8.12 3.98 6.12
C ALA A 2 -9.31 3.06 5.82
N SER A 3 -9.16 1.75 6.00
CA SER A 3 -10.30 0.80 6.03
C SER A 3 -10.65 0.49 7.47
N THR A 4 -11.91 0.12 7.72
CA THR A 4 -12.62 0.11 9.02
C THR A 4 -12.02 -0.75 10.16
N ASP A 5 -10.89 -1.43 9.93
CA ASP A 5 -10.27 -2.38 10.88
C ASP A 5 -8.82 -2.00 11.27
N GLY A 6 -8.51 -0.72 11.40
CA GLY A 6 -7.14 -0.27 11.74
C GLY A 6 -6.11 -0.46 10.61
N GLN A 7 -6.59 -0.83 9.41
CA GLN A 7 -5.75 -0.98 8.23
C GLN A 7 -5.42 0.39 7.65
N LEU A 8 -4.14 0.76 7.64
CA LEU A 8 -3.66 2.00 7.03
C LEU A 8 -2.72 1.69 5.87
N VAL A 9 -2.87 2.47 4.79
CA VAL A 9 -1.92 2.47 3.69
C VAL A 9 -1.51 3.89 3.36
N ILE A 10 -0.19 4.11 3.37
CA ILE A 10 0.48 5.35 2.98
C ILE A 10 1.24 5.07 1.69
N VAL A 11 1.13 5.97 0.71
CA VAL A 11 1.81 5.86 -0.57
C VAL A 11 2.59 7.14 -0.83
N GLY A 12 3.75 7.02 -1.47
CA GLY A 12 4.65 8.16 -1.66
C GLY A 12 5.49 8.12 -2.93
N ALA A 13 6.38 9.09 -3.03
CA ALA A 13 7.32 9.21 -4.13
C ALA A 13 8.20 7.95 -4.25
N VAL A 14 8.70 7.69 -5.47
CA VAL A 14 9.60 6.56 -5.76
C VAL A 14 8.95 5.17 -5.54
N GLY A 15 7.62 5.09 -5.60
CA GLY A 15 6.90 3.82 -5.47
C GLY A 15 6.88 3.25 -4.05
N THR A 16 6.96 4.10 -3.02
CA THR A 16 6.90 3.64 -1.62
C THR A 16 5.46 3.36 -1.20
N VAL A 17 5.24 2.20 -0.60
CA VAL A 17 3.97 1.81 0.04
C VAL A 17 4.29 1.38 1.48
N LEU A 18 3.63 2.01 2.45
CA LEU A 18 3.64 1.55 3.85
C LEU A 18 2.27 0.99 4.18
N HIS A 19 2.25 -0.19 4.79
CA HIS A 19 1.03 -0.85 5.25
C HIS A 19 1.13 -1.09 6.75
N SER A 20 0.08 -0.71 7.47
CA SER A 20 -0.14 -1.05 8.88
C SER A 20 -1.43 -1.84 8.99
N GLY A 21 -1.41 -2.90 9.79
CA GLY A 21 -2.59 -3.65 10.17
C GLY A 21 -3.08 -3.39 11.60
N ASP A 22 -2.38 -2.53 12.34
CA ASP A 22 -2.52 -2.31 13.78
C ASP A 22 -2.85 -0.86 14.13
N GLY A 23 -3.53 -0.14 13.25
CA GLY A 23 -3.96 1.24 13.50
C GLY A 23 -2.85 2.29 13.38
N GLY A 24 -1.69 1.90 12.86
CA GLY A 24 -0.54 2.78 12.66
C GLY A 24 0.54 2.66 13.73
N ASP A 25 0.46 1.65 14.60
CA ASP A 25 1.48 1.38 15.62
C ASP A 25 2.77 0.84 14.97
N SER A 26 2.66 0.02 13.92
CA SER A 26 3.78 -0.47 13.13
C SER A 26 3.50 -0.46 11.62
N PHE A 27 4.56 -0.40 10.81
CA PHE A 27 4.46 -0.34 9.35
C PHE A 27 5.42 -1.32 8.67
N ALA A 28 4.89 -2.12 7.74
CA ALA A 28 5.66 -2.84 6.75
C ALA A 28 5.85 -1.97 5.50
N MET A 29 7.09 -1.93 4.98
CA MET A 29 7.43 -1.15 3.79
C MET A 29 7.58 -2.06 2.57
N HIS A 30 6.90 -1.69 1.49
CA HIS A 30 7.06 -2.28 0.17
C HIS A 30 7.50 -1.19 -0.80
N THR A 31 8.57 -1.45 -1.56
CA THR A 31 8.99 -0.58 -2.66
C THR A 31 8.59 -1.23 -3.97
N LEU A 32 7.86 -0.49 -4.81
CA LEU A 32 7.48 -0.99 -6.12
C LEU A 32 8.72 -1.08 -7.03
N PRO A 33 8.81 -2.11 -7.90
CA PRO A 33 9.89 -2.23 -8.87
C PRO A 33 9.98 -1.00 -9.78
N GLU A 34 8.82 -0.49 -10.18
CA GLU A 34 8.68 0.78 -10.87
C GLU A 34 8.61 1.90 -9.85
N ARG A 35 9.71 2.65 -9.78
CA ARG A 35 9.94 3.78 -8.86
C ARG A 35 9.19 5.05 -9.28
N LEU A 36 7.95 4.88 -9.73
CA LEU A 36 7.09 5.96 -10.17
C LEU A 36 6.30 6.52 -8.98
N SER A 37 6.06 7.82 -8.97
CA SER A 37 5.36 8.46 -7.85
C SER A 37 3.90 8.00 -7.76
N LEU A 38 3.49 7.59 -6.56
CA LEU A 38 2.11 7.22 -6.25
C LEU A 38 1.38 8.44 -5.66
N SER A 39 0.12 8.63 -6.05
CA SER A 39 -0.72 9.75 -5.60
C SER A 39 -1.92 9.29 -4.77
N ALA A 40 -2.37 8.05 -4.95
CA ALA A 40 -3.49 7.51 -4.19
C ALA A 40 -3.37 5.99 -4.00
N GLY A 41 -3.96 5.50 -2.90
CA GLY A 41 -4.04 4.09 -2.56
C GLY A 41 -5.35 3.75 -1.85
N LEU A 42 -6.03 2.70 -2.32
CA LEU A 42 -7.27 2.16 -1.77
C LEU A 42 -7.12 0.66 -1.49
N GLN A 43 -7.44 0.25 -0.27
CA GLN A 43 -7.64 -1.15 0.08
C GLN A 43 -9.08 -1.62 -0.12
N ARG A 44 -9.25 -2.81 -0.72
CA ARG A 44 -10.55 -3.49 -0.83
C ARG A 44 -10.33 -5.00 -0.96
N GLY A 45 -10.86 -5.77 -0.01
CA GLY A 45 -10.89 -7.24 -0.10
C GLY A 45 -9.51 -7.90 -0.24
N GLY A 46 -8.53 -7.48 0.58
CA GLY A 46 -7.15 -8.02 0.54
C GLY A 46 -6.32 -7.56 -0.66
N GLN A 47 -6.82 -6.60 -1.43
CA GLN A 47 -6.12 -6.01 -2.56
C GLN A 47 -5.87 -4.53 -2.31
N LEU A 48 -4.68 -4.07 -2.69
CA LEU A 48 -4.33 -2.66 -2.76
C LEU A 48 -4.41 -2.19 -4.21
N VAL A 49 -5.23 -1.17 -4.45
CA VAL A 49 -5.29 -0.44 -5.71
C VAL A 49 -4.48 0.84 -5.56
N LEU A 50 -3.48 1.01 -6.42
CA LEU A 50 -2.57 2.15 -6.43
C LEU A 50 -2.76 2.95 -7.72
N ALA A 51 -2.74 4.27 -7.59
CA ALA A 51 -2.78 5.18 -8.73
C ALA A 51 -1.66 6.22 -8.62
N GLY A 52 -1.01 6.51 -9.75
CA GLY A 52 0.08 7.47 -9.82
C GLY A 52 0.64 7.60 -11.23
N GLN A 53 1.91 8.00 -11.32
CA GLN A 53 2.62 8.03 -12.58
C GLN A 53 2.73 6.59 -13.15
N GLY A 54 2.30 6.39 -14.40
CA GLY A 54 2.19 5.07 -15.01
C GLY A 54 0.80 4.42 -14.91
N GLY A 55 -0.18 5.09 -14.32
CA GLY A 55 -1.59 4.65 -14.33
C GLY A 55 -2.03 3.95 -13.04
N VAL A 56 -3.00 3.04 -13.17
CA VAL A 56 -3.60 2.28 -12.05
C VAL A 56 -3.05 0.85 -12.03
N ARG A 57 -2.69 0.36 -10.85
CA ARG A 57 -2.24 -1.02 -10.64
C ARG A 57 -2.88 -1.65 -9.41
N ARG A 58 -2.88 -2.99 -9.37
CA ARG A 58 -3.40 -3.78 -8.26
C ARG A 58 -2.29 -4.65 -7.71
N MET A 59 -2.27 -4.80 -6.40
CA MET A 59 -1.33 -5.67 -5.69
C MET A 59 -2.07 -6.44 -4.62
N ALA A 60 -1.71 -7.71 -4.46
CA ALA A 60 -2.07 -8.44 -3.25
C ALA A 60 -1.31 -7.85 -2.08
N LEU A 61 -2.01 -7.66 -0.96
CA LEU A 61 -1.34 -7.45 0.31
C LEU A 61 -1.17 -8.83 0.92
N SER A 62 0.02 -9.41 0.72
CA SER A 62 0.43 -10.57 1.51
C SER A 62 0.49 -10.08 2.96
N GLY A 63 -0.37 -10.63 3.80
CA GLY A 63 -0.35 -10.33 5.22
C GLY A 63 0.94 -10.87 5.81
N ASP A 64 1.78 -9.97 6.31
CA ASP A 64 2.99 -10.23 7.10
C ASP A 64 4.10 -11.03 6.38
N GLY A 65 5.30 -10.45 6.34
CA GLY A 65 6.46 -11.03 5.67
C GLY A 65 6.90 -12.35 6.32
N ASN A 66 6.45 -13.47 5.76
CA ASN A 66 7.07 -14.79 5.87
C ASN A 66 7.00 -15.57 4.54
N ASP A 67 7.27 -14.91 3.42
CA ASP A 67 7.65 -15.56 2.16
C ASP A 67 8.80 -14.81 1.47
#